data_AF-A0A6P0YW40-F1
#
_entry.id   AF-A0A6P0YW40-F1
#
_cell.length_a   1.000
_cell.length_b   1.000
_cell.length_c   1.000
_cell.angle_alpha   90.00
_cell.angle_beta   90.00
_cell.angle_gamma   90.00
#
_symmetry.space_group_name_H-M   'P 1'
#
loop_
_entity.id
_entity.type
_entity.pdbx_description
1 polymer ?
#
loop_
_entity_poly.entity_id
_entity_poly.type
_entity_poly.pdbx_seq_one_letter_code
_entity_poly.pdbx_strand_id
1 'polypeptide(L)'
;MNTSYSEAVKIAQNYYDGLETDQLYAAVWGGEHIHYGIYNQPNEPIHDASQRTVERIAQTLENINQNSRVMDLGAGYGGAARYLAKAYGCQVCCLNLSERQNQRNRQLNQEQILEQLIEVTQGSFEDIPYPDNSFDIVWSQDAILHSSDRTQVLKEIKRVLKSGGELVFTDPMQSETCPPGLLQPAFERLGISDMGSYHFYSKTLKNLGFEELNFIDISKNVPIHYRRFGEEVRKRYQEVV
;
A
#
# COMPACT_ATOMS: atom_id res chain seq x y z
N MET A 1 -7.02 4.15 -25.50
CA MET A 1 -7.96 3.00 -25.40
C MET A 1 -8.79 3.24 -24.15
N ASN A 2 -10.11 3.10 -24.25
CA ASN A 2 -11.04 3.39 -23.14
C ASN A 2 -11.11 2.15 -22.24
N THR A 3 -10.22 2.03 -21.26
CA THR A 3 -10.28 0.97 -20.25
C THR A 3 -11.39 1.32 -19.26
N SER A 4 -12.53 0.64 -19.37
CA SER A 4 -13.58 0.75 -18.35
C SER A 4 -13.12 0.02 -17.10
N TYR A 5 -12.74 0.77 -16.06
CA TYR A 5 -12.47 0.21 -14.75
C TYR A 5 -13.66 -0.60 -14.20
N SER A 6 -13.36 -1.62 -13.39
CA SER A 6 -14.35 -2.38 -12.63
C SER A 6 -15.12 -1.46 -11.66
N GLU A 7 -16.28 -1.90 -11.20
CA GLU A 7 -17.09 -1.13 -10.26
C GLU A 7 -16.36 -0.90 -8.93
N ALA A 8 -15.67 -1.93 -8.41
CA ALA A 8 -14.84 -1.81 -7.21
C ALA A 8 -13.72 -0.79 -7.38
N VAL A 9 -13.03 -0.77 -8.53
CA VAL A 9 -11.99 0.23 -8.84
C VAL A 9 -12.58 1.64 -8.87
N LYS A 10 -13.78 1.82 -9.43
CA LYS A 10 -14.48 3.12 -9.43
C LYS A 10 -14.88 3.57 -8.02
N ILE A 11 -15.39 2.65 -7.19
CA ILE A 11 -15.75 2.93 -5.79
C ILE A 11 -14.50 3.36 -5.00
N ALA A 12 -13.39 2.62 -5.13
CA ALA A 12 -12.13 2.96 -4.51
C ALA A 12 -11.64 4.34 -4.98
N GLN A 13 -11.64 4.59 -6.30
CA GLN A 13 -11.25 5.89 -6.85
C GLN A 13 -12.08 7.04 -6.24
N ASN A 14 -13.41 6.92 -6.23
CA ASN A 14 -14.29 7.94 -5.67
C ASN A 14 -14.05 8.17 -4.16
N TYR A 15 -13.80 7.10 -3.40
CA TYR A 15 -13.53 7.19 -1.96
C TYR A 15 -12.24 7.97 -1.66
N TYR A 16 -11.14 7.63 -2.36
CA TYR A 16 -9.84 8.25 -2.16
C TYR A 16 -9.72 9.64 -2.81
N ASP A 17 -10.50 9.92 -3.85
CA ASP A 17 -10.62 11.28 -4.41
C ASP A 17 -11.52 12.19 -3.54
N GLY A 18 -12.19 11.68 -2.51
CA GLY A 18 -12.99 12.46 -1.57
C GLY A 18 -12.15 13.44 -0.74
N LEU A 19 -12.56 14.71 -0.68
CA LEU A 19 -11.87 15.76 0.08
C LEU A 19 -11.79 15.44 1.59
N GLU A 20 -12.85 14.86 2.15
CA GLU A 20 -12.91 14.49 3.57
C GLU A 20 -11.92 13.36 3.89
N THR A 21 -11.83 12.34 3.03
CA THR A 21 -10.88 11.23 3.17
C THR A 21 -9.44 11.74 3.10
N ASP A 22 -9.14 12.59 2.12
CA ASP A 22 -7.81 13.18 1.93
C ASP A 22 -7.38 14.04 3.14
N GLN A 23 -8.26 14.92 3.62
CA GLN A 23 -7.99 15.77 4.80
C GLN A 23 -7.81 14.94 6.07
N LEU A 24 -8.67 13.95 6.29
CA LEU A 24 -8.58 13.02 7.42
C LEU A 24 -7.24 12.28 7.40
N TYR A 25 -6.83 11.77 6.24
CA TYR A 25 -5.61 10.98 6.12
C TYR A 25 -4.36 11.83 6.27
N ALA A 26 -4.32 13.01 5.64
CA ALA A 26 -3.24 13.96 5.84
C ALA A 26 -3.11 14.40 7.30
N ALA A 27 -4.23 14.67 7.99
CA ALA A 27 -4.23 15.09 9.39
C ALA A 27 -3.75 13.99 10.33
N VAL A 28 -4.21 12.74 10.16
CA VAL A 28 -3.95 11.66 11.12
C VAL A 28 -2.62 10.94 10.85
N TRP A 29 -2.26 10.72 9.58
CA TRP A 29 -1.03 10.03 9.19
C TRP A 29 0.14 10.97 8.86
N GLY A 30 -0.06 12.29 8.97
CA GLY A 30 1.00 13.28 8.76
C GLY A 30 1.37 13.52 7.29
N GLY A 31 0.60 12.98 6.35
CA GLY A 31 0.73 13.30 4.92
C GLY A 31 1.86 12.59 4.17
N GLU A 32 2.54 11.61 4.77
CA GLU A 32 3.58 10.81 4.09
C GLU A 32 3.23 9.33 3.98
N HIS A 33 3.01 8.64 5.11
CA HIS A 33 2.81 7.19 5.18
C HIS A 33 1.37 6.83 5.55
N ILE A 34 0.59 6.26 4.63
CA ILE A 34 -0.82 5.89 4.87
C ILE A 34 -0.98 4.37 4.99
N HIS A 35 -0.47 3.78 6.07
CA HIS A 35 -0.53 2.33 6.31
C HIS A 35 -0.42 1.99 7.80
N TYR A 36 -0.56 0.71 8.16
CA TYR A 36 -0.40 0.27 9.56
C TYR A 36 1.01 0.49 10.08
N GLY A 37 1.09 0.87 11.35
CA GLY A 37 2.33 1.07 12.08
C GLY A 37 2.77 -0.16 12.88
N ILE A 38 4.08 -0.35 13.03
CA ILE A 38 4.67 -1.26 14.01
C ILE A 38 4.98 -0.45 15.26
N TYR A 39 4.38 -0.79 16.40
CA TYR A 39 4.48 -0.02 17.64
C TYR A 39 5.44 -0.67 18.64
N ASN A 40 6.38 0.12 19.16
CA ASN A 40 7.22 -0.24 20.30
C ASN A 40 6.51 0.09 21.62
N GLN A 41 5.74 1.17 21.65
CA GLN A 41 4.89 1.55 22.78
C GLN A 41 3.47 1.86 22.30
N PRO A 42 2.41 1.54 23.08
CA PRO A 42 1.02 1.69 22.64
C PRO A 42 0.57 3.13 22.35
N ASN A 43 1.32 4.14 22.79
CA ASN A 43 1.00 5.56 22.70
C ASN A 43 1.89 6.35 21.71
N GLU A 44 2.72 5.67 20.94
CA GLU A 44 3.56 6.35 19.93
C GLU A 44 2.71 7.06 18.86
N PRO A 45 3.24 8.12 18.23
CA PRO A 45 2.65 8.72 17.05
C PRO A 45 2.47 7.70 15.93
N ILE A 46 1.33 7.79 15.22
CA ILE A 46 1.05 6.91 14.07
C ILE A 46 2.12 7.07 13.00
N HIS A 47 2.54 8.31 12.73
CA HIS A 47 3.61 8.62 11.79
C HIS A 47 4.88 7.78 12.06
N ASP A 48 5.39 7.79 13.29
CA ASP A 48 6.65 7.11 13.64
C ASP A 48 6.49 5.58 13.56
N ALA A 49 5.33 5.07 13.97
CA ALA A 49 5.01 3.65 13.86
C ALA A 49 4.89 3.21 12.39
N SER A 50 4.28 4.02 11.53
CA SER A 50 4.17 3.77 10.10
C SER A 50 5.55 3.84 9.43
N GLN A 51 6.37 4.87 9.68
CA GLN A 51 7.73 4.92 9.15
C GLN A 51 8.54 3.65 9.50
N ARG A 52 8.43 3.19 10.76
CA ARG A 52 9.07 1.94 11.20
C ARG A 52 8.61 0.71 10.43
N THR A 53 7.34 0.66 10.01
CA THR A 53 6.85 -0.41 9.13
C THR A 53 7.59 -0.39 7.78
N VAL A 54 7.76 0.78 7.16
CA VAL A 54 8.52 0.91 5.89
C VAL A 54 9.95 0.45 6.07
N GLU A 55 10.63 0.93 7.12
CA GLU A 55 12.00 0.55 7.45
C GLU A 55 12.14 -0.97 7.62
N ARG A 56 11.21 -1.58 8.37
CA ARG A 56 11.22 -3.02 8.64
C ARG A 56 11.02 -3.86 7.39
N ILE A 57 10.12 -3.45 6.50
CA ILE A 57 9.86 -4.15 5.24
C ILE A 57 11.05 -3.96 4.29
N ALA A 58 11.63 -2.77 4.21
CA ALA A 58 12.80 -2.53 3.36
C ALA A 58 14.01 -3.38 3.77
N GLN A 59 14.17 -3.66 5.07
CA GLN A 59 15.20 -4.56 5.59
C GLN A 59 15.01 -6.03 5.21
N THR A 60 13.85 -6.44 4.69
CA THR A 60 13.64 -7.82 4.21
C THR A 60 14.03 -8.02 2.75
N LEU A 61 14.28 -6.94 2.01
CA LEU A 61 14.70 -7.01 0.61
C LEU A 61 16.18 -7.37 0.53
N GLU A 62 16.52 -8.38 -0.28
CA GLU A 62 17.90 -8.84 -0.41
C GLU A 62 18.68 -8.07 -1.47
N ASN A 63 18.02 -7.61 -2.53
CA ASN A 63 18.71 -7.11 -3.74
C ASN A 63 18.50 -5.61 -4.02
N ILE A 64 17.85 -4.87 -3.12
CA ILE A 64 17.61 -3.43 -3.32
C ILE A 64 18.91 -2.62 -3.31
N ASN A 65 19.13 -1.86 -4.37
CA ASN A 65 20.29 -0.96 -4.52
C ASN A 65 19.96 0.19 -5.49
N GLN A 66 20.92 1.09 -5.72
CA GLN A 66 20.74 2.28 -6.56
C GLN A 66 20.36 1.99 -8.03
N ASN A 67 20.63 0.78 -8.52
CA ASN A 67 20.25 0.37 -9.88
C ASN A 67 18.89 -0.34 -9.93
N SER A 68 18.28 -0.61 -8.77
CA SER A 68 16.97 -1.27 -8.71
C SER A 68 15.88 -0.33 -9.22
N ARG A 69 14.93 -0.91 -9.97
CA ARG A 69 13.67 -0.26 -10.33
C ARG A 69 12.52 -0.89 -9.55
N VAL A 70 11.88 -0.08 -8.71
CA VAL A 70 10.81 -0.49 -7.80
C VAL A 70 9.46 -0.01 -8.33
N MET A 71 8.45 -0.87 -8.32
CA MET A 71 7.05 -0.48 -8.50
C MET A 71 6.37 -0.41 -7.14
N ASP A 72 5.81 0.74 -6.77
CA ASP A 72 5.03 0.93 -5.55
C ASP A 72 3.53 0.96 -5.91
N LEU A 73 2.81 -0.12 -5.59
CA LEU A 73 1.39 -0.31 -5.89
C LEU A 73 0.52 0.23 -4.76
N GLY A 74 -0.35 1.19 -5.08
CA GLY A 74 -1.16 1.90 -4.10
C GLY A 74 -0.35 2.95 -3.34
N ALA A 75 0.55 3.65 -4.04
CA ALA A 75 1.58 4.49 -3.42
C ALA A 75 1.06 5.67 -2.57
N GLY A 76 -0.23 6.03 -2.66
CA GLY A 76 -0.81 7.15 -1.92
C GLY A 76 -0.02 8.45 -2.12
N TYR A 77 0.41 9.07 -1.01
CA TYR A 77 1.25 10.28 -1.04
C TYR A 77 2.74 10.00 -1.31
N GLY A 78 3.17 8.76 -1.53
CA GLY A 78 4.53 8.40 -1.91
C GLY A 78 5.55 8.36 -0.78
N GLY A 79 5.13 8.23 0.48
CA GLY A 79 6.07 8.17 1.62
C GLY A 79 7.04 6.99 1.53
N ALA A 80 6.56 5.80 1.18
CA ALA A 80 7.42 4.63 0.99
C ALA A 80 8.40 4.83 -0.18
N ALA A 81 7.90 5.31 -1.33
CA ALA A 81 8.75 5.66 -2.48
C ALA A 81 9.87 6.65 -2.11
N ARG A 82 9.57 7.72 -1.37
CA ARG A 82 10.59 8.68 -0.91
C ARG A 82 11.58 8.07 0.06
N TYR A 83 11.13 7.21 0.98
CA TYR A 83 12.04 6.48 1.85
C TYR A 83 13.00 5.60 1.04
N LEU A 84 12.48 4.79 0.12
CA LEU A 84 13.29 3.87 -0.69
C LEU A 84 14.29 4.62 -1.57
N ALA A 85 13.85 5.67 -2.26
CA ALA A 85 14.71 6.50 -3.09
C ALA A 85 15.84 7.17 -2.28
N LYS A 86 15.55 7.69 -1.08
CA LYS A 86 16.59 8.31 -0.22
C LYS A 86 17.56 7.28 0.36
N ALA A 87 17.04 6.16 0.85
CA ALA A 87 17.84 5.17 1.57
C ALA A 87 18.73 4.34 0.64
N TYR A 88 18.24 4.04 -0.57
CA TYR A 88 18.91 3.12 -1.49
C TYR A 88 19.33 3.76 -2.82
N GLY A 89 18.89 4.98 -3.13
CA GLY A 89 19.17 5.65 -4.41
C GLY A 89 18.47 5.01 -5.61
N CYS A 90 17.48 4.14 -5.38
CA CYS A 90 16.78 3.41 -6.43
C CYS A 90 15.74 4.28 -7.16
N GLN A 91 15.31 3.81 -8.34
CA GLN A 91 14.19 4.41 -9.06
C GLN A 91 12.88 3.80 -8.57
N VAL A 92 11.89 4.63 -8.27
CA VAL A 92 10.56 4.18 -7.84
C VAL A 92 9.48 4.70 -8.79
N CYS A 93 8.69 3.79 -9.35
CA CYS A 93 7.47 4.10 -10.08
C CYS A 93 6.28 3.91 -9.15
N CYS A 94 5.63 4.99 -8.76
CA CYS A 94 4.39 4.98 -7.98
C CYS A 94 3.20 4.74 -8.91
N LEU A 95 2.39 3.72 -8.63
CA LEU A 95 1.12 3.49 -9.29
C LEU A 95 -0.03 3.68 -8.30
N ASN A 96 -0.94 4.60 -8.59
CA ASN A 96 -2.07 4.87 -7.72
C ASN A 96 -3.30 5.41 -8.48
N LEU A 97 -4.50 5.07 -8.02
CA LEU A 97 -5.76 5.42 -8.69
C LEU A 97 -6.15 6.89 -8.49
N SER A 98 -5.90 7.44 -7.29
CA SER A 98 -6.33 8.79 -6.93
C SER A 98 -5.38 9.84 -7.48
N GLU A 99 -5.88 10.67 -8.41
CA GLU A 99 -5.07 11.75 -8.97
C GLU A 99 -4.81 12.87 -7.97
N ARG A 100 -5.71 13.07 -6.98
CA ARG A 100 -5.48 14.01 -5.88
C ARG A 100 -4.26 13.62 -5.07
N GLN A 101 -4.16 12.35 -4.68
CA GLN A 101 -2.99 11.82 -3.98
C GLN A 101 -1.74 11.87 -4.88
N ASN A 102 -1.87 11.59 -6.17
CA ASN A 102 -0.75 11.67 -7.12
C ASN A 102 -0.20 13.10 -7.24
N GLN A 103 -1.07 14.11 -7.30
CA GLN A 103 -0.64 15.51 -7.30
C GLN A 103 0.14 15.86 -6.04
N ARG A 104 -0.36 15.44 -4.87
CA ARG A 104 0.35 15.64 -3.60
C ARG A 104 1.68 14.90 -3.55
N ASN A 105 1.74 13.67 -4.04
CA ASN A 105 2.96 12.88 -4.15
C ASN A 105 4.00 13.60 -5.02
N ARG A 106 3.63 14.06 -6.22
CA ARG A 106 4.52 14.82 -7.11
C ARG A 106 5.04 16.11 -6.45
N GLN A 107 4.18 16.85 -5.75
CA GLN A 107 4.57 18.05 -5.01
C GLN A 107 5.60 17.71 -3.92
N LEU A 108 5.34 16.70 -3.09
CA LEU A 108 6.26 16.28 -2.02
C LEU A 108 7.60 15.78 -2.57
N ASN A 109 7.60 15.11 -3.73
CA ASN A 109 8.83 14.66 -4.38
C ASN A 109 9.68 15.87 -4.82
N GLN A 110 9.06 16.91 -5.38
CA GLN A 110 9.77 18.17 -5.74
C GLN A 110 10.29 18.92 -4.52
N GLU A 111 9.48 19.05 -3.47
CA GLU A 111 9.87 19.70 -2.20
C GLU A 111 11.10 19.01 -1.56
N GLN A 112 11.25 17.71 -1.78
CA GLN A 112 12.34 16.90 -1.24
C GLN A 112 13.45 16.58 -2.26
N ILE A 113 13.40 17.15 -3.47
CA ILE A 113 14.39 16.99 -4.54
C ILE A 113 14.58 15.52 -4.96
N LEU A 114 13.46 14.80 -5.13
CA LEU A 114 13.42 13.38 -5.50
C LEU A 114 12.66 13.12 -6.81
N GLU A 115 12.21 14.16 -7.51
CA GLU A 115 11.44 14.06 -8.75
C GLU A 115 12.19 13.37 -9.89
N GLN A 116 13.53 13.26 -9.79
CA GLN A 116 14.37 12.50 -10.73
C GLN A 116 14.43 11.00 -10.41
N LEU A 117 14.12 10.59 -9.18
CA LEU A 117 14.13 9.20 -8.74
C LEU A 117 12.73 8.60 -8.68
N ILE A 118 11.68 9.44 -8.59
CA ILE A 118 10.30 8.97 -8.38
C ILE A 118 9.38 9.45 -9.51
N GLU A 119 8.85 8.48 -10.25
CA GLU A 119 7.77 8.68 -11.23
C GLU A 119 6.41 8.42 -10.56
N VAL A 120 5.38 9.20 -10.91
CA VAL A 120 4.01 9.02 -10.39
C VAL A 120 3.02 8.86 -11.53
N THR A 121 2.46 7.65 -11.62
CA THR A 121 1.55 7.21 -12.67
C THR A 121 0.16 6.93 -12.12
N GLN A 122 -0.86 7.50 -12.76
CA GLN A 122 -2.24 7.16 -12.46
C GLN A 122 -2.61 5.85 -13.15
N GLY A 123 -3.15 4.88 -12.41
CA GLY A 123 -3.60 3.61 -12.99
C GLY A 123 -4.07 2.59 -11.97
N SER A 124 -4.54 1.46 -12.47
CA SER A 124 -4.99 0.32 -11.66
C SER A 124 -3.90 -0.74 -11.57
N PHE A 125 -3.68 -1.30 -10.38
CA PHE A 125 -2.87 -2.50 -10.21
C PHE A 125 -3.52 -3.80 -10.76
N GLU A 126 -4.77 -3.75 -11.22
CA GLU A 126 -5.43 -4.83 -11.96
C GLU A 126 -5.03 -4.84 -13.46
N ASP A 127 -4.45 -3.72 -13.93
CA ASP A 127 -3.98 -3.50 -15.30
C ASP A 127 -2.78 -2.52 -15.27
N ILE A 128 -1.60 -3.03 -14.91
CA ILE A 128 -0.41 -2.21 -14.66
C ILE A 128 0.11 -1.67 -16.00
N PRO A 129 0.21 -0.34 -16.20
CA PRO A 129 0.54 0.27 -17.49
C PRO A 129 2.04 0.25 -17.80
N TYR A 130 2.69 -0.89 -17.54
CA TYR A 130 4.12 -1.12 -17.79
C TYR A 130 4.33 -2.46 -18.50
N PRO A 131 5.38 -2.58 -19.34
CA PRO A 131 5.72 -3.83 -20.01
C PRO A 131 6.07 -4.96 -19.03
N ASP A 132 6.05 -6.18 -19.54
CA ASP A 132 6.51 -7.36 -18.82
C ASP A 132 7.99 -7.22 -18.41
N ASN A 133 8.40 -7.82 -17.29
CA ASN A 133 9.79 -7.83 -16.81
C ASN A 133 10.41 -6.42 -16.68
N SER A 134 9.64 -5.44 -16.22
CA SER A 134 10.05 -4.04 -16.09
C SER A 134 10.71 -3.70 -14.75
N PHE A 135 10.42 -4.45 -13.69
CA PHE A 135 10.79 -4.09 -12.31
C PHE A 135 11.60 -5.17 -11.63
N ASP A 136 12.58 -4.75 -10.83
CA ASP A 136 13.37 -5.63 -9.98
C ASP A 136 12.62 -5.95 -8.69
N ILE A 137 11.83 -5.00 -8.19
CA ILE A 137 11.06 -5.14 -6.96
C ILE A 137 9.64 -4.61 -7.19
N VAL A 138 8.63 -5.34 -6.71
CA VAL A 138 7.28 -4.83 -6.56
C VAL A 138 6.98 -4.72 -5.06
N TRP A 139 6.56 -3.53 -4.66
CA TRP A 139 6.22 -3.12 -3.30
C TRP A 139 4.73 -2.79 -3.24
N SER A 140 4.04 -3.20 -2.17
CA SER A 140 2.67 -2.76 -1.90
C SER A 140 2.38 -2.76 -0.40
N GLN A 141 1.77 -1.70 0.13
CA GLN A 141 1.42 -1.64 1.55
C GLN A 141 -0.07 -1.37 1.70
N ASP A 142 -0.79 -2.35 2.22
CA ASP A 142 -2.20 -2.28 2.60
C ASP A 142 -3.16 -1.88 1.46
N ALA A 143 -2.74 -2.10 0.20
CA ALA A 143 -3.47 -1.66 -0.98
C ALA A 143 -4.26 -2.80 -1.65
N ILE A 144 -3.73 -4.02 -1.70
CA ILE A 144 -4.30 -5.14 -2.47
C ILE A 144 -5.70 -5.51 -1.94
N LEU A 145 -5.94 -5.32 -0.64
CA LEU A 145 -7.24 -5.38 0.02
C LEU A 145 -8.38 -4.76 -0.80
N HIS A 146 -8.12 -3.60 -1.43
CA HIS A 146 -9.12 -2.81 -2.14
C HIS A 146 -9.44 -3.32 -3.55
N SER A 147 -8.68 -4.29 -4.07
CA SER A 147 -9.02 -4.95 -5.33
C SER A 147 -10.06 -6.04 -5.11
N SER A 148 -11.08 -6.05 -5.97
CA SER A 148 -12.05 -7.15 -6.04
C SER A 148 -11.49 -8.39 -6.74
N ASP A 149 -10.44 -8.24 -7.56
CA ASP A 149 -9.77 -9.35 -8.24
C ASP A 149 -8.29 -9.42 -7.85
N ARG A 150 -8.05 -9.81 -6.60
CA ARG A 150 -6.69 -9.99 -6.05
C ARG A 150 -5.88 -11.02 -6.85
N THR A 151 -6.52 -12.00 -7.49
CA THR A 151 -5.81 -12.95 -8.35
C THR A 151 -5.25 -12.26 -9.59
N GLN A 152 -6.02 -11.37 -10.22
CA GLN A 152 -5.55 -10.55 -11.32
C GLN A 152 -4.41 -9.62 -10.90
N VAL A 153 -4.51 -8.98 -9.72
CA VAL A 153 -3.40 -8.16 -9.19
C VAL A 153 -2.12 -8.98 -9.06
N LEU A 154 -2.18 -10.18 -8.48
CA LEU A 154 -1.00 -11.05 -8.33
C LEU A 154 -0.44 -11.52 -9.70
N LYS A 155 -1.28 -11.70 -10.71
CA LYS A 155 -0.83 -11.99 -12.09
C LYS A 155 -0.12 -10.80 -12.72
N GLU A 156 -0.65 -9.59 -12.56
CA GLU A 156 -0.01 -8.37 -13.06
C GLU A 156 1.33 -8.11 -12.37
N ILE A 157 1.40 -8.32 -11.05
CA ILE A 157 2.66 -8.30 -10.29
C ILE A 157 3.65 -9.28 -10.92
N LYS A 158 3.25 -10.53 -11.15
CA LYS A 158 4.12 -11.54 -11.78
C LYS A 158 4.59 -11.12 -13.16
N ARG A 159 3.71 -10.50 -13.95
CA ARG A 159 4.00 -10.08 -15.33
C ARG A 159 5.05 -8.98 -15.37
N VAL A 160 4.92 -7.95 -14.53
CA VAL A 160 5.81 -6.79 -14.55
C VAL A 160 7.12 -7.02 -13.81
N LEU A 161 7.19 -8.01 -12.92
CA LEU A 161 8.40 -8.38 -12.21
C LEU A 161 9.36 -9.14 -13.13
N LYS A 162 10.65 -8.80 -13.08
CA LYS A 162 11.72 -9.54 -13.77
C LYS A 162 11.89 -10.93 -13.17
N SER A 163 12.46 -11.85 -13.94
CA SER A 163 12.94 -13.13 -13.40
C SER A 163 13.98 -12.89 -12.30
N GLY A 164 13.78 -13.49 -11.13
CA GLY A 164 14.61 -13.25 -9.93
C GLY A 164 14.29 -11.97 -9.17
N GLY A 165 13.28 -11.20 -9.58
CA GLY A 165 12.81 -10.04 -8.83
C GLY A 165 12.06 -10.41 -7.55
N GLU A 166 11.91 -9.43 -6.66
CA GLU A 166 11.29 -9.61 -5.34
C GLU A 166 9.89 -8.98 -5.29
N LEU A 167 8.94 -9.67 -4.69
CA LEU A 167 7.65 -9.10 -4.28
C LEU A 167 7.67 -8.95 -2.75
N VAL A 168 7.35 -7.76 -2.26
CA VAL A 168 7.13 -7.52 -0.84
C VAL A 168 5.84 -6.74 -0.63
N PHE A 169 5.00 -7.21 0.30
CA PHE A 169 3.77 -6.51 0.61
C PHE A 169 3.25 -6.73 2.03
N THR A 170 2.44 -5.79 2.50
CA THR A 170 1.54 -5.97 3.65
C THR A 170 0.11 -5.84 3.18
N ASP A 171 -0.82 -6.52 3.86
CA ASP A 171 -2.24 -6.38 3.58
C ASP A 171 -3.06 -6.76 4.82
N PRO A 172 -4.18 -6.07 5.11
CA PRO A 172 -5.19 -6.57 6.05
C PRO A 172 -5.79 -7.87 5.55
N MET A 173 -5.80 -8.87 6.42
CA MET A 173 -6.23 -10.21 6.08
C MET A 173 -7.26 -10.70 7.09
N GLN A 174 -8.19 -11.53 6.63
CA GLN A 174 -9.02 -12.32 7.51
C GLN A 174 -8.27 -13.59 7.95
N SER A 175 -8.45 -13.97 9.21
CA SER A 175 -8.02 -15.27 9.71
C SER A 175 -8.88 -16.38 9.10
N GLU A 176 -8.27 -17.52 8.77
CA GLU A 176 -8.97 -18.73 8.29
C GLU A 176 -10.03 -19.24 9.27
N THR A 177 -9.86 -18.94 10.56
CA THR A 177 -10.79 -19.33 11.62
C THR A 177 -11.78 -18.23 11.99
N CYS A 178 -11.85 -17.14 11.19
CA CYS A 178 -12.78 -16.05 11.45
C CYS A 178 -14.23 -16.52 11.28
N PRO A 179 -15.09 -16.37 12.31
CA PRO A 179 -16.51 -16.68 12.17
C PRO A 179 -17.15 -15.87 11.04
N PRO A 180 -18.06 -16.49 10.25
CA PRO A 180 -18.82 -15.77 9.23
C PRO A 180 -19.54 -14.54 9.81
N GLY A 181 -19.49 -13.42 9.10
CA GLY A 181 -20.16 -12.17 9.48
C GLY A 181 -19.45 -11.36 10.58
N LEU A 182 -18.42 -11.88 11.26
CA LEU A 182 -17.72 -11.15 12.32
C LEU A 182 -17.05 -9.86 11.80
N LEU A 183 -16.54 -9.88 10.57
CA LEU A 183 -15.85 -8.75 9.95
C LEU A 183 -16.79 -7.82 9.15
N GLN A 184 -18.10 -8.07 9.14
CA GLN A 184 -19.06 -7.27 8.38
C GLN A 184 -18.97 -5.76 8.69
N PRO A 185 -18.82 -5.31 9.96
CA PRO A 185 -18.64 -3.89 10.24
C PRO A 185 -17.35 -3.30 9.65
N ALA A 186 -16.27 -4.10 9.58
CA ALA A 186 -15.02 -3.67 8.97
C ALA A 186 -15.17 -3.54 7.45
N PHE A 187 -15.87 -4.50 6.82
CA PHE A 187 -16.16 -4.48 5.39
C PHE A 187 -16.95 -3.24 4.99
N GLU A 188 -18.03 -2.94 5.73
CA GLU A 188 -18.84 -1.73 5.53
C GLU A 188 -18.03 -0.45 5.70
N ARG A 189 -17.17 -0.39 6.72
CA ARG A 189 -16.31 0.78 6.97
C ARG A 189 -15.27 1.00 5.87
N LEU A 190 -14.74 -0.08 5.30
CA LEU A 190 -13.69 -0.05 4.28
C LEU A 190 -14.24 -0.02 2.84
N GLY A 191 -15.55 -0.19 2.66
CA GLY A 191 -16.18 -0.25 1.34
C GLY A 191 -15.78 -1.49 0.53
N ILE A 192 -15.48 -2.60 1.20
CA ILE A 192 -15.07 -3.87 0.59
C ILE A 192 -16.10 -4.97 0.88
N SER A 193 -16.13 -6.02 0.08
CA SER A 193 -17.04 -7.17 0.26
C SER A 193 -16.41 -8.38 0.94
N ASP A 194 -15.08 -8.47 0.90
CA ASP A 194 -14.30 -9.59 1.41
C ASP A 194 -12.87 -9.14 1.78
N MET A 195 -12.11 -10.03 2.40
CA MET A 195 -10.69 -9.87 2.68
C MET A 195 -9.91 -11.09 2.20
N GLY A 196 -8.69 -10.88 1.73
CA GLY A 196 -7.75 -11.96 1.50
C GLY A 196 -7.35 -12.66 2.80
N SER A 197 -6.69 -13.80 2.67
CA SER A 197 -6.14 -14.56 3.80
C SER A 197 -4.71 -15.01 3.49
N TYR A 198 -3.92 -15.32 4.52
CA TYR A 198 -2.56 -15.82 4.29
C TYR A 198 -2.54 -17.05 3.38
N HIS A 199 -3.47 -18.00 3.58
CA HIS A 199 -3.56 -19.17 2.72
C HIS A 199 -3.86 -18.80 1.26
N PHE A 200 -4.78 -17.87 1.03
CA PHE A 200 -5.11 -17.39 -0.32
C PHE A 200 -3.87 -16.82 -1.02
N TYR A 201 -3.15 -15.89 -0.37
CA TYR A 201 -1.97 -15.26 -0.98
C TYR A 201 -0.84 -16.27 -1.20
N SER A 202 -0.47 -17.03 -0.17
CA SER A 202 0.64 -18.00 -0.24
C SER A 202 0.37 -19.06 -1.33
N LYS A 203 -0.85 -19.62 -1.40
CA LYS A 203 -1.22 -20.58 -2.44
C LYS A 203 -1.20 -19.97 -3.84
N THR A 204 -1.74 -18.76 -4.00
CA THR A 204 -1.84 -18.12 -5.31
C THR A 204 -0.47 -17.72 -5.84
N LEU A 205 0.37 -17.13 -4.99
CA LEU A 205 1.76 -16.78 -5.33
C LEU A 205 2.58 -18.02 -5.70
N LYS A 206 2.47 -19.11 -4.93
CA LYS A 206 3.12 -20.38 -5.27
C LYS A 206 2.69 -20.92 -6.64
N ASN A 207 1.40 -20.85 -6.96
CA ASN A 207 0.89 -21.27 -8.28
C ASN A 207 1.40 -20.38 -9.43
N LEU A 208 1.74 -19.12 -9.15
CA LEU A 208 2.36 -18.19 -10.10
C LEU A 208 3.89 -18.35 -10.18
N GLY A 209 4.46 -19.33 -9.46
CA GLY A 209 5.89 -19.64 -9.48
C GLY A 209 6.74 -18.74 -8.59
N PHE A 210 6.15 -18.14 -7.55
CA PHE A 210 6.92 -17.50 -6.48
C PHE A 210 7.37 -18.51 -5.43
N GLU A 211 8.51 -18.22 -4.81
CA GLU A 211 9.00 -18.87 -3.60
C GLU A 211 8.78 -17.92 -2.41
N GLU A 212 8.23 -18.42 -1.30
CA GLU A 212 8.01 -17.61 -0.10
C GLU A 212 9.31 -17.53 0.70
N LEU A 213 9.91 -16.34 0.74
CA LEU A 213 11.14 -16.10 1.49
C LEU A 213 10.89 -15.86 2.98
N ASN A 214 9.82 -15.14 3.31
CA ASN A 214 9.52 -14.75 4.68
C ASN A 214 8.02 -14.43 4.87
N PHE A 215 7.52 -14.63 6.08
CA PHE A 215 6.21 -14.19 6.53
C PHE A 215 6.33 -13.60 7.94
N ILE A 216 5.87 -12.35 8.10
CA ILE A 216 5.92 -11.65 9.39
C ILE A 216 4.49 -11.30 9.81
N ASP A 217 4.04 -11.96 10.88
CA ASP A 217 2.76 -11.61 11.50
C ASP A 217 2.88 -10.33 12.32
N ILE A 218 2.25 -9.25 11.83
CA ILE A 218 2.16 -7.95 12.50
C ILE A 218 0.76 -7.68 13.08
N SER A 219 -0.12 -8.67 13.13
CA SER A 219 -1.53 -8.55 13.54
C SER A 219 -1.72 -7.92 14.93
N LYS A 220 -0.77 -8.14 15.85
CA LYS A 220 -0.77 -7.52 17.19
C LYS A 220 -0.80 -5.98 17.15
N ASN A 221 -0.33 -5.37 16.06
CA ASN A 221 -0.31 -3.92 15.90
C ASN A 221 -1.65 -3.35 15.42
N VAL A 222 -2.47 -4.15 14.73
CA VAL A 222 -3.76 -3.70 14.17
C VAL A 222 -4.67 -3.05 15.23
N PRO A 223 -4.94 -3.66 16.40
CA PRO A 223 -5.78 -3.02 17.42
C PRO A 223 -5.12 -1.78 18.05
N ILE A 224 -3.79 -1.72 18.13
CA ILE A 224 -3.06 -0.54 18.62
C ILE A 224 -3.23 0.61 17.61
N HIS A 225 -3.01 0.32 16.33
CA HIS A 225 -3.13 1.29 15.24
C HIS A 225 -4.51 1.91 15.19
N TYR A 226 -5.57 1.10 15.21
CA TYR A 226 -6.94 1.61 15.19
C TYR A 226 -7.33 2.38 16.45
N ARG A 227 -6.79 2.01 17.62
CA ARG A 227 -6.98 2.80 18.84
C ARG A 227 -6.36 4.18 18.70
N ARG A 228 -5.09 4.24 18.26
CA ARG A 228 -4.38 5.51 18.01
C ARG A 228 -5.09 6.34 16.96
N PHE A 229 -5.52 5.72 15.87
CA PHE A 229 -6.30 6.38 14.84
C PHE A 229 -7.57 7.02 15.42
N GLY A 230 -8.35 6.27 16.20
CA GLY A 230 -9.56 6.80 16.86
C GLY A 230 -9.26 7.92 17.86
N GLU A 231 -8.14 7.88 18.57
CA GLU A 231 -7.69 8.94 19.48
C GLU A 231 -7.33 10.23 18.71
N GLU A 232 -6.57 10.13 17.62
CA GLU A 232 -6.21 11.28 16.78
C GLU A 232 -7.43 11.89 16.09
N VAL A 233 -8.35 11.07 15.57
CA VAL A 233 -9.61 11.56 15.00
C VAL A 233 -10.43 12.34 16.02
N ARG A 234 -10.58 11.82 17.25
CA ARG A 234 -11.31 12.55 18.32
C ARG A 234 -10.61 13.85 18.70
N LYS A 235 -9.28 13.85 18.76
CA LYS A 235 -8.49 15.03 19.10
C LYS A 235 -8.63 16.14 18.05
N ARG A 236 -8.76 15.76 16.77
CA ARG A 236 -8.82 16.69 15.63
C ARG A 236 -10.22 16.78 15.01
N TYR A 237 -11.26 16.40 15.74
CA TYR A 237 -12.60 16.23 15.18
C TYR A 237 -13.07 17.46 14.39
N GLN A 238 -12.84 18.67 14.92
CA GLN A 238 -13.21 19.93 14.26
C GLN A 238 -12.41 20.27 12.99
N GLU A 239 -11.28 19.60 12.76
CA GLU A 239 -10.43 19.78 11.58
C GLU A 239 -10.78 18.78 10.46
N VAL A 240 -11.42 17.66 10.80
CA VAL A 240 -11.62 16.51 9.88
C VAL A 240 -13.10 16.13 9.66
N VAL A 241 -14.03 16.73 10.41
CA VAL A 241 -15.50 16.59 10.30
C VAL A 241 -16.16 17.96 10.44
#